data_AF-A0A1I4SVT2-F1
#
_entry.id   AF-A0A1I4SVT2-F1
#
_cell.length_a   1.000
_cell.length_b   1.000
_cell.length_c   1.000
_cell.angle_alpha   90.00
_cell.angle_beta   90.00
_cell.angle_gamma   90.00
#
_symmetry.space_group_name_H-M   'P 1'
#
loop_
_entity.id
_entity.type
_entity.pdbx_description
1 polymer ?
#
loop_
_entity_poly.entity_id
_entity_poly.type
_entity_poly.pdbx_seq_one_letter_code
_entity_poly.pdbx_strand_id
1 'polypeptide(L)'
;MGSGIKDVVVRKLRLTSRAKKGERITLEADTSRNPNAVYDLLDRLGKSLPMHLYNVTQVEIAASVVTDPDKPPRTVPIRLTYPNSCSLKYDEVGINLREMLEASGIEPKEPAEAEQAEEASEA
;
A
#
# COMPACT_ATOMS: atom_id res chain seq x y z
N MET A 1 -10.46 9.11 21.67
CA MET A 1 -10.90 7.73 21.40
C MET A 1 -9.87 7.10 20.48
N GLY A 2 -9.34 5.92 20.79
CA GLY A 2 -8.40 5.24 19.89
C GLY A 2 -9.11 4.82 18.59
N SER A 3 -8.39 4.75 17.47
CA SER A 3 -8.93 4.46 16.14
C SER A 3 -9.60 3.08 15.98
N GLY A 4 -9.60 2.25 17.04
CA GLY A 4 -10.09 0.86 16.99
C GLY A 4 -9.17 -0.09 16.22
N ILE A 5 -8.12 0.43 15.59
CA ILE A 5 -7.15 -0.34 14.80
C ILE A 5 -6.17 -1.02 15.77
N LYS A 6 -6.11 -2.35 15.71
CA LYS A 6 -5.25 -3.18 16.57
C LYS A 6 -3.94 -3.57 15.91
N ASP A 7 -3.99 -3.91 14.62
CA ASP A 7 -2.84 -4.43 13.88
C ASP A 7 -2.98 -4.12 12.39
N VAL A 8 -1.85 -3.98 11.71
CA VAL A 8 -1.77 -3.65 10.28
C VAL A 8 -0.59 -4.39 9.67
N VAL A 9 -0.87 -5.23 8.67
CA VAL A 9 0.16 -6.09 8.04
C VAL A 9 0.09 -6.03 6.51
N VAL A 10 1.26 -6.03 5.85
CA VAL A 10 1.33 -6.16 4.38
C VAL A 10 1.18 -7.63 4.00
N ARG A 11 0.17 -7.95 3.20
CA ARG A 11 -0.11 -9.32 2.73
C ARG A 11 0.35 -9.57 1.31
N LYS A 12 0.45 -8.51 0.50
CA LYS A 12 0.81 -8.62 -0.91
C LYS A 12 1.56 -7.39 -1.40
N LEU A 13 2.59 -7.60 -2.21
CA LEU A 13 3.27 -6.56 -2.98
C LEU A 13 3.26 -6.91 -4.46
N ARG A 14 3.02 -5.92 -5.31
CA ARG A 14 3.20 -6.04 -6.76
C ARG A 14 4.32 -5.14 -7.25
N LEU A 15 5.37 -5.77 -7.75
CA LEU A 15 6.49 -5.14 -8.41
C LEU A 15 6.21 -5.09 -9.92
N THR A 16 6.44 -3.94 -10.55
CA THR A 16 6.38 -3.78 -12.01
C THR A 16 7.76 -3.38 -12.52
N SER A 17 8.22 -4.03 -13.58
CA SER A 17 9.53 -3.75 -14.19
C SER A 17 9.54 -2.38 -14.87
N ARG A 18 10.62 -1.63 -14.65
CA ARG A 18 10.96 -0.38 -15.36
C ARG A 18 11.60 -0.67 -16.71
N ALA A 19 12.26 -1.81 -16.85
CA ALA A 19 13.00 -2.20 -18.05
C ALA A 19 12.15 -2.94 -19.08
N LYS A 20 11.16 -3.73 -18.63
CA LYS A 20 10.33 -4.57 -19.49
C LYS A 20 8.85 -4.27 -19.28
N LYS A 21 8.24 -3.59 -20.25
CA LYS A 21 6.82 -3.23 -20.20
C LYS A 21 5.95 -4.48 -20.06
N GLY A 22 5.04 -4.46 -19.09
CA GLY A 22 4.10 -5.56 -18.83
C GLY A 22 4.61 -6.64 -17.89
N GLU A 23 5.93 -6.70 -17.61
CA GLU A 23 6.49 -7.64 -16.64
C GLU A 23 6.15 -7.22 -15.21
N ARG A 24 5.59 -8.17 -14.44
CA ARG A 24 5.16 -7.95 -13.06
C ARG A 24 5.49 -9.16 -12.21
N ILE A 25 5.89 -8.91 -10.96
CA ILE A 25 6.11 -9.94 -9.94
C ILE A 25 5.18 -9.64 -8.77
N THR A 26 4.47 -10.66 -8.31
CA THR A 26 3.61 -10.56 -7.13
C THR A 26 4.22 -11.38 -6.01
N LEU A 27 4.42 -10.73 -4.86
CA LEU A 27 4.80 -11.37 -3.61
C LEU A 27 3.56 -11.43 -2.73
N GLU A 28 3.23 -12.61 -2.23
CA GLU A 28 2.08 -12.83 -1.36
C GLU A 28 2.45 -13.88 -0.32
N ALA A 29 2.07 -13.64 0.93
CA ALA A 29 2.31 -14.57 2.02
C ALA A 29 1.15 -14.58 3.02
N ASP A 30 1.01 -15.70 3.73
CA ASP A 30 0.18 -15.73 4.93
C ASP A 30 0.92 -15.05 6.09
N THR A 31 0.35 -13.95 6.56
CA THR A 31 0.89 -13.14 7.67
C THR A 31 0.27 -13.48 9.02
N SER A 32 -0.58 -14.51 9.10
CA SER A 32 -1.27 -14.91 10.35
C SER A 32 -0.33 -15.24 11.50
N ARG A 33 0.86 -15.77 11.20
CA ARG A 33 1.90 -16.15 12.18
C ARG A 33 3.16 -15.30 12.10
N ASN A 34 3.44 -14.70 10.94
CA ASN A 34 4.62 -13.87 10.71
C ASN A 34 4.20 -12.60 9.96
N PRO A 35 4.05 -11.45 10.65
CA PRO A 35 3.66 -10.20 10.00
C PRO A 35 4.68 -9.72 8.96
N ASN A 36 5.93 -10.21 9.03
CA ASN A 36 7.02 -9.84 8.13
C ASN A 36 7.19 -10.76 6.92
N ALA A 37 6.35 -11.79 6.75
CA ALA A 37 6.55 -12.84 5.76
C ALA A 37 6.68 -12.31 4.30
N VAL A 38 5.98 -11.22 3.96
CA VAL A 38 6.10 -10.58 2.64
C VAL A 38 7.42 -9.85 2.48
N TYR A 39 7.93 -9.20 3.53
CA TYR A 39 9.25 -8.56 3.52
C TYR A 39 10.36 -9.62 3.45
N ASP A 40 10.24 -10.73 4.17
CA ASP A 40 11.17 -11.86 4.07
C ASP A 40 11.22 -12.47 2.65
N LEU A 41 10.09 -12.45 1.93
CA LEU A 41 10.05 -12.82 0.50
C LEU A 41 10.73 -11.78 -0.38
N LEU A 42 10.50 -10.49 -0.12
CA LEU A 42 11.14 -9.39 -0.84
C LEU A 42 12.67 -9.43 -0.68
N ASP A 43 13.18 -9.65 0.52
CA ASP A 43 14.61 -9.75 0.81
C ASP A 43 15.27 -10.93 0.10
N ARG A 44 14.57 -12.08 0.05
CA ARG A 44 15.04 -13.24 -0.71
C ARG A 44 15.06 -12.96 -2.21
N LEU A 45 14.01 -12.32 -2.73
CA LEU A 45 13.94 -11.93 -4.14
C LEU A 45 15.05 -10.95 -4.51
N GLY A 46 15.35 -9.99 -3.62
CA GLY A 46 16.37 -8.97 -3.85
C GLY A 46 17.80 -9.51 -3.93
N LYS A 47 18.06 -10.74 -3.47
CA LYS A 47 19.34 -11.42 -3.67
C LYS A 47 19.53 -11.96 -5.09
N SER A 48 18.44 -12.13 -5.85
CA SER A 48 18.44 -12.75 -7.17
C SER A 48 18.06 -11.79 -8.30
N LEU A 49 17.40 -10.68 -7.99
CA LEU A 49 16.95 -9.70 -8.97
C LEU A 49 17.52 -8.31 -8.70
N PRO A 50 17.82 -7.53 -9.76
CA PRO A 50 18.20 -6.13 -9.62
C PRO A 50 16.97 -5.28 -9.22
N MET A 51 16.71 -5.16 -7.92
CA MET A 51 15.50 -4.51 -7.38
C MET A 51 15.32 -3.06 -7.84
N HIS A 52 16.41 -2.35 -8.16
CA HIS A 52 16.37 -0.98 -8.69
C HIS A 52 15.66 -0.87 -10.06
N LEU A 53 15.48 -2.00 -10.77
CA LEU A 53 14.71 -2.07 -12.01
C LEU A 53 13.21 -2.29 -11.79
N TYR A 54 12.74 -2.37 -10.55
CA TYR A 54 11.33 -2.61 -10.23
C TYR A 54 10.76 -1.50 -9.36
N ASN A 55 9.52 -1.13 -9.63
CA ASN A 55 8.72 -0.24 -8.78
C ASN A 55 7.69 -1.05 -8.01
N VAL A 56 7.45 -0.71 -6.74
CA VAL A 56 6.25 -1.15 -6.03
C VAL A 56 5.08 -0.37 -6.60
N THR A 57 4.14 -1.07 -7.23
CA THR A 57 2.98 -0.47 -7.92
C THR A 57 1.65 -0.84 -7.28
N GLN A 58 1.67 -1.80 -6.35
CA GLN A 58 0.51 -2.14 -5.55
C GLN A 58 0.95 -2.73 -4.22
N VAL A 59 0.22 -2.39 -3.17
CA VAL A 59 0.32 -3.00 -1.84
C VAL A 59 -1.07 -3.44 -1.43
N GLU A 60 -1.18 -4.65 -0.88
CA GLU A 60 -2.36 -5.07 -0.14
C GLU A 60 -2.01 -5.17 1.34
N ILE A 61 -2.75 -4.43 2.15
CA ILE A 61 -2.62 -4.32 3.59
C ILE A 61 -3.85 -4.98 4.21
N ALA A 62 -3.70 -5.66 5.34
CA ALA A 62 -4.82 -6.07 6.16
C ALA A 62 -4.76 -5.35 7.50
N ALA A 63 -5.79 -4.58 7.80
CA ALA A 63 -5.95 -3.91 9.08
C ALA A 63 -6.96 -4.67 9.96
N SER A 64 -6.61 -4.98 11.19
CA SER A 64 -7.53 -5.54 12.18
C SER A 64 -8.17 -4.42 12.98
N VAL A 65 -9.49 -4.27 12.88
CA VAL A 65 -10.26 -3.17 13.48
C VAL A 65 -11.31 -3.72 14.45
N VAL A 66 -11.39 -3.13 15.64
CA VAL A 66 -12.47 -3.37 16.61
C VAL A 66 -13.52 -2.29 16.43
N THR A 67 -14.71 -2.68 16.00
CA THR A 67 -15.87 -1.78 15.85
C THR A 67 -16.83 -1.86 17.04
N ASP A 68 -16.75 -2.93 17.82
CA ASP A 68 -17.62 -3.23 18.94
C ASP A 68 -16.77 -3.97 20.00
N PRO A 69 -16.74 -3.52 21.27
CA PRO A 69 -15.91 -4.12 22.31
C PRO A 69 -16.26 -5.59 22.61
N ASP A 70 -17.50 -6.01 22.32
CA ASP A 70 -17.98 -7.37 22.60
C ASP A 70 -17.73 -8.34 21.44
N LYS A 71 -17.24 -7.85 20.29
CA LYS A 71 -17.00 -8.65 19.08
C LYS A 71 -15.51 -8.81 18.79
N PRO A 72 -15.11 -9.94 18.17
CA PRO A 72 -13.73 -10.12 17.73
C PRO A 72 -13.35 -9.05 16.69
N PRO A 73 -12.06 -8.67 16.61
CA PRO A 73 -11.58 -7.73 15.61
C PRO A 73 -11.88 -8.22 14.19
N ARG A 74 -12.36 -7.31 13.35
CA ARG A 74 -12.61 -7.58 11.93
C ARG A 74 -11.37 -7.22 11.11
N THR A 75 -10.96 -8.13 10.23
CA THR A 75 -9.90 -7.85 9.26
C THR A 75 -10.47 -7.15 8.03
N VAL A 76 -9.93 -5.98 7.70
CA VAL A 76 -10.29 -5.17 6.55
C VAL A 76 -9.11 -5.15 5.58
N PRO A 77 -9.23 -5.76 4.38
CA PRO A 77 -8.21 -5.67 3.35
C PRO A 77 -8.27 -4.31 2.64
N ILE A 78 -7.11 -3.70 2.46
CA ILE A 78 -6.90 -2.40 1.82
C ILE A 78 -5.94 -2.60 0.66
N ARG A 79 -6.38 -2.27 -0.55
CA ARG A 79 -5.53 -2.29 -1.74
C ARG A 79 -5.17 -0.87 -2.13
N LEU A 80 -3.88 -0.57 -2.07
CA LEU A 80 -3.29 0.68 -2.55
C LEU A 80 -2.62 0.39 -3.89
N THR A 81 -2.99 1.12 -4.94
CA THR A 81 -2.47 0.95 -6.30
C THR A 81 -1.98 2.28 -6.85
N TYR A 82 -0.75 2.29 -7.38
CA TYR A 82 -0.20 3.44 -8.08
C TYR A 82 -1.01 3.75 -9.35
N PRO A 83 -1.24 5.03 -9.72
CA PRO A 83 -0.78 6.23 -9.00
C PRO A 83 -1.59 6.55 -7.75
N ASN A 84 -2.91 6.67 -7.83
CA ASN A 84 -3.73 7.24 -6.76
C ASN A 84 -5.01 6.44 -6.49
N SER A 85 -4.92 5.11 -6.40
CA SER A 85 -6.10 4.25 -6.17
C SER A 85 -6.05 3.56 -4.81
N CYS A 86 -7.14 3.66 -4.06
CA CYS A 86 -7.35 2.99 -2.78
C CYS A 86 -8.72 2.31 -2.76
N SER A 87 -8.78 1.04 -2.33
CA SER A 87 -10.03 0.28 -2.28
C SER A 87 -10.90 0.54 -1.04
N LEU A 88 -10.50 1.47 -0.16
CA LEU A 88 -11.28 1.81 1.04
C LEU A 88 -12.60 2.48 0.68
N LYS A 89 -13.67 2.01 1.33
CA LYS A 89 -15.00 2.61 1.25
C LYS A 89 -15.05 3.90 2.08
N TYR A 90 -16.08 4.71 1.86
CA TYR A 90 -16.38 5.91 2.66
C TYR A 90 -17.41 5.57 3.76
N ASP A 91 -17.19 4.47 4.47
CA ASP A 91 -17.91 4.14 5.71
C ASP A 91 -17.07 4.59 6.92
N GLU A 92 -17.65 4.55 8.12
CA GLU A 92 -16.96 4.99 9.35
C GLU A 92 -15.59 4.29 9.54
N VAL A 93 -15.52 2.99 9.27
CA VAL A 93 -14.28 2.21 9.33
C VAL A 93 -13.29 2.68 8.26
N GLY A 94 -13.76 2.93 7.04
CA GLY A 94 -12.93 3.41 5.94
C GLY A 94 -12.38 4.82 6.15
N ILE A 95 -13.13 5.71 6.80
CA ILE A 95 -12.66 7.04 7.20
C ILE A 95 -11.53 6.91 8.22
N ASN A 96 -11.73 6.13 9.29
CA ASN A 96 -10.69 5.90 10.29
C ASN A 96 -9.41 5.27 9.70
N LEU A 97 -9.57 4.36 8.73
CA LEU A 97 -8.43 3.76 8.04
C LEU A 97 -7.72 4.74 7.09
N ARG A 98 -8.42 5.72 6.52
CA ARG A 98 -7.78 6.81 5.75
C ARG A 98 -6.97 7.73 6.66
N GLU A 99 -7.53 8.17 7.79
CA GLU A 99 -6.79 8.96 8.78
C GLU A 99 -5.52 8.25 9.24
N MET A 100 -5.58 6.92 9.44
CA MET A 100 -4.41 6.10 9.74
C MET A 100 -3.38 6.12 8.60
N LEU A 101 -3.81 6.00 7.34
CA LEU A 101 -2.92 6.06 6.18
C LEU A 101 -2.29 7.45 6.03
N GLU A 102 -3.05 8.52 6.27
CA GLU A 102 -2.59 9.91 6.28
C GLU A 102 -1.54 10.13 7.36
N ALA A 103 -1.83 9.72 8.60
CA ALA A 103 -0.90 9.79 9.73
C ALA A 103 0.39 8.97 9.49
N SER A 104 0.31 7.93 8.66
CA SER A 104 1.46 7.11 8.24
C SER A 104 2.20 7.68 7.04
N GLY A 105 1.75 8.79 6.46
CA GLY A 105 2.33 9.42 5.28
C GLY A 105 2.12 8.65 3.96
N ILE A 106 1.13 7.74 3.91
CA ILE A 106 0.87 6.84 2.77
C ILE A 106 -0.24 7.37 1.86
N GLU A 107 -1.01 8.37 2.29
CA GLU A 107 -2.13 8.88 1.48
C GLU A 107 -1.64 9.49 0.15
N PRO A 108 -2.35 9.22 -0.98
CA PRO A 108 -2.02 9.84 -2.25
C PRO A 108 -2.13 11.36 -2.12
N LYS A 109 -1.01 12.04 -2.07
CA LYS A 109 -0.97 13.48 -2.31
C LYS A 109 -1.36 13.67 -3.76
N GLU A 110 -2.20 14.66 -4.05
CA GLU A 110 -2.34 15.14 -5.42
C GLU A 110 -0.92 15.29 -5.99
N PRO A 111 -0.66 14.85 -7.23
CA PRO A 111 0.63 15.14 -7.84
C PRO A 111 0.82 16.64 -7.67
N ALA A 112 1.83 17.06 -6.91
CA ALA A 112 2.24 18.46 -6.88
C ALA A 112 2.27 18.85 -8.36
N GLU A 113 1.42 19.80 -8.74
CA GLU A 113 1.25 20.21 -10.14
C GLU A 113 2.65 20.22 -10.73
N ALA A 114 2.93 19.21 -11.56
CA ALA A 114 4.19 19.20 -12.27
C ALA A 114 4.20 20.55 -12.96
N GLU A 115 5.21 21.37 -12.70
CA GLU A 115 5.54 22.59 -13.42
C GLU A 115 5.47 22.26 -14.93
N GLN A 116 4.27 22.33 -15.48
CA GLN A 116 3.92 22.28 -16.90
C GLN A 116 3.45 23.68 -17.22
N ALA A 117 4.31 24.66 -16.96
CA ALA A 117 4.08 26.05 -17.32
C ALA A 117 5.39 26.84 -17.36
N GLU A 118 6.50 26.28 -17.86
CA GLU A 118 7.68 27.11 -18.17
C GLU A 118 8.63 26.46 -19.19
N GLU A 119 8.10 25.98 -20.32
CA GLU A 119 8.91 25.77 -21.54
C GLU A 119 8.01 25.91 -22.79
N ALA A 120 7.24 27.00 -22.82
CA ALA A 120 6.57 27.49 -24.03
C ALA A 120 6.70 29.02 -24.13
N SER A 121 7.87 29.54 -23.73
CA SER A 121 8.30 30.90 -24.03
C SER A 121 9.79 30.88 -24.36
N GLU A 122 10.13 30.38 -25.54
CA GLU A 122 11.32 30.88 -26.23
C GLU A 122 10.83 31.51 -27.54
N ALA A 123 11.20 32.78 -27.69
CA ALA A 123 10.77 33.72 -28.71
C ALA A 123 11.48 33.49 -30.05
#